data_AF-F0TEI9-F1
#
_entry.id   AF-F0TEI9-F1
#
_cell.length_a   1.000
_cell.length_b   1.000
_cell.length_c   1.000
_cell.angle_alpha   90.00
_cell.angle_beta   90.00
_cell.angle_gamma   90.00
#
_symmetry.space_group_name_H-M   'P 1'
#
loop_
_entity.id
_entity.type
_entity.pdbx_description
1 polymer ?
#
loop_
_entity_poly.entity_id
_entity_poly.type
_entity_poly.pdbx_seq_one_letter_code
_entity_poly.pdbx_strand_id
1 'polypeptide(L)'
;MILHKKHHYKAVRSKNTRDQRWDFEDMCDVRFRVCKFRINPPGSDDEWEVLITNLDRNEYPLARMKEIYHLRWGIETSFRELKYDLSGIQFHSKKDQFVYMEIYAHFAMYNAVSLSVIASSKPYTQGKYQYQIDFKMACCIWRRYFSISDNSDKSFTQLLLDMAFYLTPIRPGRKDKRNLKVKLVVGFPYRLAA
;
A
#
# COMPACT_ATOMS: atom_id res chain seq x y z
N MET A 1 26.05 -30.97 1.99
CA MET A 1 26.60 -30.23 3.15
C MET A 1 27.48 -29.12 2.60
N ILE A 2 27.09 -27.84 2.68
CA ILE A 2 27.96 -26.75 2.23
C ILE A 2 29.09 -26.60 3.25
N LEU A 3 30.33 -26.84 2.82
CA LEU A 3 31.51 -26.41 3.56
C LEU A 3 31.62 -24.89 3.44
N HIS A 4 30.99 -24.16 4.37
CA HIS A 4 31.30 -22.76 4.55
C HIS A 4 32.77 -22.67 4.98
N LYS A 5 33.65 -22.36 4.01
CA LYS A 5 35.11 -22.31 4.17
C LYS A 5 35.54 -21.46 5.36
N LYS A 6 34.66 -20.54 5.80
CA LYS A 6 34.82 -19.76 7.01
C LYS A 6 33.47 -19.74 7.77
N HIS A 7 33.34 -20.53 8.83
CA HIS A 7 32.16 -20.58 9.71
C HIS A 7 31.99 -19.30 10.56
N HIS A 8 32.04 -18.11 9.93
CA HIS A 8 32.04 -16.81 10.62
C HIS A 8 30.78 -16.54 11.47
N TYR A 9 29.70 -17.28 11.25
CA TYR A 9 28.40 -17.07 11.91
C TYR A 9 28.15 -17.98 13.13
N LYS A 10 28.99 -18.99 13.39
CA LYS A 10 28.81 -19.92 14.52
C LYS A 10 28.94 -19.25 15.88
N ALA A 11 29.65 -18.12 15.96
CA ALA A 11 29.82 -17.37 17.21
C ALA A 11 28.53 -16.65 17.69
N VAL A 12 27.57 -16.40 16.78
CA VAL A 12 26.40 -15.57 17.05
C VAL A 12 25.10 -16.37 17.15
N ARG A 13 25.05 -17.58 16.57
CA ARG A 13 23.83 -18.41 16.54
C ARG A 13 23.75 -19.35 17.74
N SER A 14 22.52 -19.59 18.22
CA SER A 14 22.24 -20.52 19.31
C SER A 14 22.51 -21.97 18.87
N LYS A 15 22.83 -22.85 19.83
CA LYS A 15 23.07 -24.29 19.60
C LYS A 15 21.89 -25.01 18.93
N ASN A 16 20.68 -24.46 19.05
CA ASN A 16 19.45 -25.04 18.49
C ASN A 16 19.12 -24.51 17.09
N THR A 17 19.86 -23.51 16.58
CA THR A 17 19.61 -22.95 15.25
C THR A 17 20.08 -23.92 14.18
N ARG A 18 19.13 -24.63 13.55
CA ARG A 18 19.38 -25.44 12.36
C ARG A 18 19.47 -24.54 11.14
N ASP A 19 20.60 -24.61 10.43
CA ASP A 19 20.79 -23.93 9.15
C ASP A 19 20.07 -24.75 8.07
N GLN A 20 18.80 -24.45 7.82
CA GLN A 20 18.07 -25.04 6.69
C GLN A 20 18.43 -24.26 5.43
N ARG A 21 19.03 -24.95 4.45
CA ARG A 21 19.16 -24.41 3.10
C ARG A 21 17.78 -24.52 2.44
N TRP A 22 17.32 -23.47 1.78
CA TRP A 22 16.31 -23.66 0.73
C TRP A 22 16.91 -24.57 -0.34
N ASP A 23 16.10 -25.41 -0.98
CA ASP A 23 16.51 -26.30 -2.08
C ASP A 23 16.88 -25.47 -3.32
N PHE A 24 17.99 -24.73 -3.26
CA PHE A 24 18.57 -24.09 -4.42
C PHE A 24 19.29 -25.18 -5.24
N GLU A 25 18.87 -25.32 -6.50
CA GLU A 25 19.55 -26.10 -7.54
C GLU A 25 21.01 -25.63 -7.74
N ASP A 26 21.65 -26.11 -8.80
CA ASP A 26 23.02 -25.72 -9.16
C ASP A 26 23.17 -24.20 -9.27
N MET A 27 24.36 -23.71 -8.89
CA MET A 27 24.70 -22.29 -9.00
C MET A 27 24.61 -21.86 -10.47
N CYS A 28 23.79 -20.84 -10.75
CA CYS A 28 23.63 -20.29 -12.08
C CYS A 28 24.06 -18.82 -12.16
N ASP A 29 24.64 -18.43 -13.29
CA ASP A 29 24.98 -17.04 -13.57
C ASP A 29 23.73 -16.27 -13.99
N VAL A 30 23.36 -15.25 -13.21
CA VAL A 30 22.21 -14.39 -13.49
C VAL A 30 22.67 -13.04 -14.02
N ARG A 31 22.26 -12.71 -15.24
CA ARG A 31 22.46 -11.38 -15.84
C ARG A 31 21.26 -10.48 -15.53
N PHE A 32 21.53 -9.30 -14.98
CA PHE A 32 20.51 -8.31 -14.69
C PHE A 32 21.01 -6.89 -15.02
N ARG A 33 20.07 -5.99 -15.23
CA ARG A 33 20.34 -4.58 -15.46
C ARG A 33 20.20 -3.80 -14.17
N VAL A 34 21.15 -2.91 -13.91
CA VAL A 34 21.10 -1.96 -12.80
C VAL A 34 20.80 -0.57 -13.34
N CYS A 35 19.78 0.08 -12.78
CA CYS A 35 19.34 1.43 -13.12
C CYS A 35 19.54 2.34 -11.91
N LYS A 36 20.35 3.39 -12.05
CA LYS A 36 20.55 4.42 -11.03
C LYS A 36 19.97 5.75 -11.52
N PHE A 37 19.07 6.36 -10.76
CA PHE A 37 18.50 7.66 -11.09
C PHE A 37 18.25 8.51 -9.85
N ARG A 38 18.22 9.83 -10.05
CA ARG A 38 17.94 10.82 -9.01
C ARG A 38 16.43 10.94 -8.80
N ILE A 39 15.98 10.86 -7.54
CA ILE A 39 14.56 10.94 -7.19
C ILE A 39 14.13 12.41 -7.12
N ASN A 40 14.90 13.23 -6.41
CA ASN A 40 14.60 14.62 -6.17
C ASN A 40 14.85 15.52 -7.39
N PRO A 41 14.07 16.61 -7.55
CA PRO A 41 14.32 17.59 -8.60
C PRO A 41 15.71 18.22 -8.45
N PRO A 42 16.27 18.76 -9.55
CA PRO A 42 17.51 19.54 -9.50
C PRO A 42 17.38 20.70 -8.50
N GLY A 43 18.41 20.94 -7.69
CA GLY A 43 18.41 22.03 -6.69
C GLY A 43 17.91 21.66 -5.29
N SER A 44 17.51 20.40 -5.05
CA SER A 44 17.35 19.82 -3.71
C SER A 44 18.53 18.90 -3.36
N ASP A 45 18.59 18.43 -2.11
CA ASP A 45 19.57 17.41 -1.70
C ASP A 45 19.52 16.16 -2.61
N ASP A 46 20.71 15.64 -2.89
CA ASP A 46 20.92 14.51 -3.80
C ASP A 46 20.45 13.20 -3.16
N GLU A 47 19.24 12.76 -3.53
CA GLU A 47 18.72 11.42 -3.22
C GLU A 47 18.67 10.56 -4.49
N TRP A 48 19.28 9.38 -4.40
CA TRP A 48 19.44 8.44 -5.50
C TRP A 48 18.74 7.12 -5.19
N GLU A 49 18.05 6.56 -6.18
CA GLU A 49 17.53 5.19 -6.12
C GLU A 49 18.33 4.28 -7.05
N VAL A 50 18.50 3.03 -6.65
CA VAL A 50 19.11 1.97 -7.46
C VAL A 50 18.10 0.84 -7.62
N LEU A 51 17.72 0.54 -8.86
CA LEU A 51 16.83 -0.55 -9.20
C LEU A 51 17.59 -1.67 -9.91
N ILE A 52 17.21 -2.91 -9.60
CA ILE A 52 17.62 -4.10 -10.34
C ILE A 52 16.42 -4.56 -11.15
N THR A 53 16.62 -4.79 -12.45
CA THR A 53 15.54 -5.17 -13.36
C THR A 53 16.03 -6.10 -14.48
N ASN A 54 15.11 -6.89 -15.01
CA ASN A 54 15.28 -7.66 -16.25
C ASN A 54 14.66 -6.95 -17.48
N LEU A 55 14.09 -5.76 -17.30
CA LEU A 55 13.43 -5.01 -18.38
C LEU A 55 14.44 -4.43 -19.39
N ASP A 56 14.06 -4.47 -20.67
CA ASP A 56 14.89 -4.02 -21.78
C ASP A 56 15.25 -2.52 -21.68
N ARG A 57 16.45 -2.17 -22.16
CA ARG A 57 16.97 -0.81 -22.12
C ARG A 57 16.28 0.13 -23.10
N ASN A 58 15.92 -0.37 -24.27
CA ASN A 58 15.36 0.44 -25.34
C ASN A 58 13.88 0.70 -25.09
N GLU A 59 13.14 -0.31 -24.64
CA GLU A 59 11.72 -0.18 -24.27
C GLU A 59 11.53 0.55 -22.91
N TYR A 60 12.42 0.30 -21.94
CA TYR A 60 12.36 0.91 -20.60
C TYR A 60 13.61 1.75 -20.31
N PRO A 61 13.70 2.98 -20.86
CA PRO A 61 14.77 3.90 -20.53
C PRO A 61 14.66 4.39 -19.07
N LEU A 62 15.71 5.04 -18.57
CA LEU A 62 15.79 5.49 -17.16
C LEU A 62 14.61 6.37 -16.73
N ALA A 63 14.11 7.24 -17.61
CA ALA A 63 12.95 8.08 -17.34
C ALA A 63 11.69 7.23 -17.07
N ARG A 64 11.44 6.22 -17.92
CA ARG A 64 10.32 5.30 -17.76
C ARG A 64 10.45 4.43 -16.51
N MET A 65 11.67 3.97 -16.20
CA MET A 65 11.95 3.24 -14.95
C MET A 65 11.61 4.08 -13.71
N LYS A 66 11.93 5.38 -13.74
CA LYS A 66 11.59 6.32 -12.66
C LYS A 66 10.07 6.47 -12.49
N GLU A 67 9.31 6.55 -13.59
CA GLU A 67 7.85 6.59 -13.56
C GLU A 67 7.25 5.31 -12.95
N ILE A 68 7.69 4.13 -13.41
CA ILE A 68 7.21 2.84 -12.91
C ILE A 68 7.50 2.70 -11.42
N TYR A 69 8.71 3.09 -10.98
CA TYR A 69 9.05 3.08 -9.57
C TYR A 69 8.20 4.04 -8.74
N HIS A 70 7.84 5.20 -9.30
CA HIS A 70 6.92 6.13 -8.66
C HIS A 70 5.52 5.50 -8.47
N LEU A 71 5.01 4.75 -9.44
CA LEU A 71 3.72 4.06 -9.32
C LEU A 71 3.67 3.04 -8.16
N ARG A 72 4.81 2.47 -7.78
CA ARG A 72 4.92 1.55 -6.63
C ARG A 72 4.43 2.18 -5.32
N TRP A 73 4.61 3.49 -5.15
CA TRP A 73 4.14 4.21 -3.96
C TRP A 73 2.62 4.22 -3.82
N GLY A 74 1.89 4.14 -4.95
CA GLY A 74 0.44 3.98 -4.94
C GLY A 74 0.03 2.75 -4.14
N ILE A 75 0.71 1.62 -4.35
CA ILE A 75 0.44 0.34 -3.66
C ILE A 75 0.66 0.46 -2.15
N GLU A 76 1.75 1.11 -1.71
CA GLU A 76 1.99 1.31 -0.28
C GLU A 76 0.89 2.16 0.37
N THR A 77 0.43 3.19 -0.33
CA THR A 77 -0.65 4.05 0.11
C THR A 77 -1.97 3.27 0.21
N SER A 78 -2.29 2.47 -0.80
CA SER A 78 -3.46 1.59 -0.80
C SER A 78 -3.45 0.61 0.37
N PHE A 79 -2.31 0.00 0.69
CA PHE A 79 -2.22 -0.87 1.86
C PHE A 79 -2.34 -0.11 3.19
N ARG A 80 -1.87 1.14 3.26
CA ARG A 80 -2.07 1.99 4.45
C ARG A 80 -3.56 2.28 4.63
N GLU A 81 -4.24 2.66 3.56
CA GLU A 81 -5.67 2.96 3.54
C GLU A 81 -6.50 1.73 3.93
N LEU A 82 -6.22 0.58 3.33
CA LEU A 82 -6.88 -0.68 3.68
C LEU A 82 -6.72 -1.02 5.18
N LYS A 83 -5.51 -0.85 5.71
CA LYS A 83 -5.20 -1.21 7.12
C LYS A 83 -5.84 -0.26 8.12
N TYR A 84 -5.74 1.04 7.88
CA TYR A 84 -6.05 2.05 8.89
C TYR A 84 -7.35 2.80 8.62
N ASP A 85 -7.63 3.15 7.37
CA ASP A 85 -8.85 3.88 7.02
C ASP A 85 -10.04 2.91 6.91
N LEU A 86 -9.81 1.70 6.39
CA LEU A 86 -10.78 0.60 6.37
C LEU A 86 -10.65 -0.40 7.51
N SER A 87 -9.77 -0.20 8.48
CA SER A 87 -9.64 -1.09 9.65
C SER A 87 -9.34 -2.56 9.31
N GLY A 88 -8.75 -2.86 8.15
CA GLY A 88 -8.43 -4.22 7.68
C GLY A 88 -7.34 -4.96 8.48
N ILE A 89 -7.07 -4.52 9.71
CA ILE A 89 -6.21 -5.18 10.70
C ILE A 89 -6.99 -5.59 11.97
N GLN A 90 -8.23 -5.12 12.11
CA GLN A 90 -9.11 -5.37 13.25
C GLN A 90 -10.17 -6.40 12.84
N PHE A 91 -9.84 -7.68 13.04
CA PHE A 91 -10.74 -8.78 12.69
C PHE A 91 -11.62 -9.19 13.87
N HIS A 92 -12.92 -9.35 13.63
CA HIS A 92 -13.88 -9.76 14.67
C HIS A 92 -13.95 -11.29 14.77
N SER A 93 -13.74 -11.96 13.65
CA SER A 93 -13.79 -13.40 13.53
C SER A 93 -12.67 -14.11 14.28
N LYS A 94 -13.04 -15.24 14.90
CA LYS A 94 -12.11 -16.15 15.60
C LYS A 94 -11.72 -17.37 14.76
N LYS A 95 -12.52 -17.73 13.75
CA LYS A 95 -12.27 -18.85 12.83
C LYS A 95 -11.60 -18.35 11.56
N ASP A 96 -10.60 -19.06 11.07
CA ASP A 96 -9.82 -18.69 9.88
C ASP A 96 -10.72 -18.42 8.65
N GLN A 97 -11.70 -19.28 8.42
CA GLN A 97 -12.66 -19.13 7.31
C GLN A 97 -13.38 -17.78 7.34
N PHE A 98 -13.81 -17.32 8.52
CA PHE A 98 -14.49 -16.04 8.65
C PHE A 98 -13.52 -14.86 8.62
N VAL A 99 -12.26 -15.05 9.05
CA VAL A 99 -11.21 -14.04 8.84
C VAL A 99 -10.95 -13.83 7.35
N TYR A 100 -10.90 -14.90 6.54
CA TYR A 100 -10.80 -14.77 5.09
C TYR A 100 -11.99 -14.00 4.50
N MET A 101 -13.22 -14.31 4.94
CA MET A 101 -14.41 -13.57 4.52
C MET A 101 -14.31 -12.08 4.86
N GLU A 102 -13.86 -11.72 6.06
CA GLU A 102 -13.64 -10.32 6.43
C GLU A 102 -12.59 -9.67 5.53
N ILE A 103 -11.46 -10.33 5.25
CA ILE A 103 -10.43 -9.80 4.34
C ILE A 103 -11.02 -9.51 2.95
N TYR A 104 -11.79 -10.43 2.38
CA TYR A 104 -12.44 -10.22 1.08
C TYR A 104 -13.46 -9.08 1.12
N ALA A 105 -14.24 -8.95 2.19
CA ALA A 105 -15.17 -7.84 2.36
C ALA A 105 -14.44 -6.48 2.44
N HIS A 106 -13.30 -6.41 3.13
CA HIS A 106 -12.47 -5.21 3.17
C HIS A 106 -11.93 -4.85 1.78
N PHE A 107 -11.51 -5.83 0.97
CA PHE A 107 -11.08 -5.58 -0.41
C PHE A 107 -12.23 -5.08 -1.29
N ALA A 108 -13.42 -5.68 -1.19
CA ALA A 108 -14.59 -5.25 -1.95
C ALA A 108 -14.97 -3.80 -1.59
N MET A 109 -14.97 -3.47 -0.28
CA MET A 109 -15.25 -2.11 0.19
C MET A 109 -14.17 -1.12 -0.25
N TYR A 110 -12.89 -1.51 -0.20
CA TYR A 110 -11.78 -0.69 -0.71
C TYR A 110 -11.99 -0.35 -2.18
N ASN A 111 -12.32 -1.34 -3.02
CA ASN A 111 -12.57 -1.11 -4.44
C ASN A 111 -13.76 -0.17 -4.66
N ALA A 112 -14.85 -0.33 -3.92
CA ALA A 112 -16.00 0.55 -4.01
C ALA A 112 -15.64 2.00 -3.65
N VAL A 113 -14.93 2.22 -2.53
CA VAL A 113 -14.46 3.54 -2.09
C VAL A 113 -13.51 4.15 -3.13
N SER A 114 -12.50 3.40 -3.57
CA SER A 114 -11.53 3.86 -4.57
C SER A 114 -12.20 4.27 -5.87
N LEU A 115 -13.18 3.49 -6.35
CA LEU A 115 -13.96 3.84 -7.54
C LEU A 115 -14.75 5.14 -7.35
N SER A 116 -15.39 5.35 -6.19
CA SER A 116 -16.08 6.61 -5.88
C SER A 116 -15.14 7.80 -5.93
N VAL A 117 -13.94 7.68 -5.33
CA VAL A 117 -12.94 8.75 -5.30
C VAL A 117 -12.43 9.04 -6.71
N ILE A 118 -12.09 8.01 -7.50
CA ILE A 118 -11.63 8.17 -8.89
C ILE A 118 -12.70 8.83 -9.75
N ALA A 119 -13.96 8.36 -9.67
CA ALA A 119 -15.07 8.92 -10.43
C ALA A 119 -15.39 10.37 -10.06
N SER A 120 -15.10 10.78 -8.82
CA SER A 120 -15.31 12.14 -8.35
C SER A 120 -14.26 13.15 -8.79
N SER A 121 -13.10 12.67 -9.24
CA SER A 121 -11.99 13.54 -9.67
C SER A 121 -12.37 14.26 -10.95
N LYS A 122 -12.90 15.48 -10.82
CA LYS A 122 -13.27 16.32 -11.96
C LYS A 122 -12.08 17.13 -12.45
N PRO A 123 -11.89 17.22 -13.79
CA PRO A 123 -10.91 18.14 -14.35
C PRO A 123 -11.27 19.60 -14.01
N TYR A 124 -10.22 20.41 -13.93
CA TYR A 124 -10.22 21.81 -13.50
C TYR A 124 -11.34 22.61 -14.17
N THR A 125 -12.27 23.16 -13.39
CA THR A 125 -13.32 24.03 -13.93
C THR A 125 -13.12 25.49 -13.54
N GLN A 126 -12.83 25.85 -12.26
CA GLN A 126 -12.69 27.28 -11.88
C GLN A 126 -11.83 27.60 -10.62
N GLY A 127 -10.79 26.83 -10.25
CA GLY A 127 -9.99 27.17 -9.05
C GLY A 127 -8.66 26.44 -8.91
N LYS A 128 -7.70 27.02 -8.16
CA LYS A 128 -6.25 26.69 -8.10
C LYS A 128 -5.86 25.19 -8.06
N TYR A 129 -6.70 24.31 -7.54
CA TYR A 129 -6.43 22.88 -7.41
C TYR A 129 -7.57 22.03 -8.00
N GLN A 130 -7.23 20.82 -8.43
CA GLN A 130 -8.22 19.77 -8.67
C GLN A 130 -8.72 19.25 -7.32
N TYR A 131 -9.97 18.80 -7.25
CA TYR A 131 -10.57 18.28 -6.03
C TYR A 131 -11.00 16.84 -6.22
N GLN A 132 -10.85 16.05 -5.16
CA GLN A 132 -11.35 14.69 -5.07
C GLN A 132 -12.05 14.50 -3.73
N ILE A 133 -12.94 13.51 -3.66
CA ILE A 133 -13.53 13.11 -2.39
C ILE A 133 -12.43 12.64 -1.42
N ASP A 134 -12.55 13.03 -0.15
CA ASP A 134 -11.70 12.53 0.92
C ASP A 134 -11.92 11.02 1.11
N PHE A 135 -10.86 10.24 0.91
CA PHE A 135 -10.92 8.78 0.97
C PHE A 135 -11.41 8.27 2.32
N LYS A 136 -10.94 8.86 3.42
CA LYS A 136 -11.29 8.44 4.78
C LYS A 136 -12.76 8.72 5.07
N MET A 137 -13.25 9.89 4.67
CA MET A 137 -14.67 10.20 4.80
C MET A 137 -15.53 9.28 3.92
N ALA A 138 -15.09 8.99 2.70
CA ALA A 138 -15.77 8.02 1.84
C ALA A 138 -15.85 6.62 2.49
N CYS A 139 -14.81 6.14 3.17
CA CYS A 139 -14.87 4.91 3.96
C CYS A 139 -15.96 4.96 5.03
N CYS A 140 -16.04 6.04 5.81
CA CYS A 140 -17.05 6.20 6.85
C CYS A 140 -18.48 6.18 6.28
N ILE A 141 -18.70 6.85 5.14
CA ILE A 141 -20.03 6.94 4.53
C ILE A 141 -20.42 5.59 3.90
N TRP A 142 -19.49 4.90 3.21
CA TRP A 142 -19.73 3.53 2.69
C TRP A 142 -20.06 2.55 3.82
N ARG A 143 -19.34 2.59 4.95
CA ARG A 143 -19.65 1.77 6.13
C ARG A 143 -21.05 2.06 6.68
N ARG A 144 -21.43 3.34 6.77
CA ARG A 144 -22.77 3.74 7.20
C ARG A 144 -23.83 3.20 6.26
N TYR A 145 -23.63 3.32 4.94
CA TYR A 145 -24.55 2.82 3.93
C TYR A 145 -24.80 1.31 4.08
N PHE A 146 -23.74 0.50 4.17
CA PHE A 146 -23.89 -0.95 4.38
C PHE A 146 -24.44 -1.35 5.75
N SER A 147 -24.42 -0.44 6.74
CA SER A 147 -25.06 -0.66 8.04
C SER A 147 -26.56 -0.42 8.00
N ILE A 148 -27.06 0.31 6.99
CA ILE A 148 -28.49 0.53 6.78
C ILE A 148 -28.99 -0.61 5.90
N SER A 149 -30.05 -1.31 6.32
CA SER A 149 -30.69 -2.36 5.51
C SER A 149 -31.60 -1.79 4.41
N ASP A 150 -31.19 -0.70 3.76
CA ASP A 150 -31.93 -0.02 2.68
C ASP A 150 -31.06 0.08 1.42
N ASN A 151 -31.37 -0.80 0.47
CA ASN A 151 -30.71 -0.87 -0.84
C ASN A 151 -31.48 -0.09 -1.92
N SER A 152 -32.35 0.85 -1.55
CA SER A 152 -33.05 1.69 -2.51
C SER A 152 -32.12 2.65 -3.24
N ASP A 153 -32.50 3.02 -4.46
CA ASP A 153 -31.79 4.04 -5.24
C ASP A 153 -31.74 5.40 -4.52
N LYS A 154 -32.72 5.68 -3.65
CA LYS A 154 -32.74 6.90 -2.82
C LYS A 154 -31.60 6.89 -1.82
N SER A 155 -31.41 5.79 -1.10
CA SER A 155 -30.30 5.60 -0.16
C SER A 155 -28.95 5.70 -0.87
N PHE A 156 -28.83 5.09 -2.06
CA PHE A 156 -27.61 5.18 -2.87
C PHE A 156 -27.35 6.61 -3.38
N THR A 157 -28.38 7.34 -3.78
CA THR A 157 -28.25 8.75 -4.18
C THR A 157 -27.80 9.60 -3.00
N GLN A 158 -28.33 9.36 -1.81
CA GLN A 158 -27.92 10.06 -0.59
C GLN A 158 -26.45 9.78 -0.23
N LEU A 159 -26.00 8.52 -0.36
CA LEU A 159 -24.59 8.13 -0.21
C LEU A 159 -23.68 9.01 -1.09
N LEU A 160 -24.03 9.18 -2.37
CA LEU A 160 -23.24 10.00 -3.30
C LEU A 160 -23.25 11.49 -2.92
N LEU A 161 -24.41 12.02 -2.52
CA LEU A 161 -24.53 13.41 -2.06
C LEU A 161 -23.70 13.66 -0.81
N ASP A 162 -23.75 12.74 0.17
CA ASP A 162 -22.98 12.83 1.41
C ASP A 162 -21.48 12.87 1.13
N MET A 163 -20.99 12.05 0.19
CA MET A 163 -19.58 12.05 -0.18
C MET A 163 -19.15 13.35 -0.86
N ALA A 164 -20.02 13.94 -1.68
CA ALA A 164 -19.72 15.17 -2.42
C ALA A 164 -19.46 16.39 -1.50
N PHE A 165 -19.89 16.35 -0.23
CA PHE A 165 -19.57 17.39 0.75
C PHE A 165 -18.11 17.35 1.23
N TYR A 166 -17.45 16.19 1.16
CA TYR A 166 -16.10 15.99 1.68
C TYR A 166 -15.07 16.03 0.56
N LEU A 167 -14.78 17.24 0.06
CA LEU A 167 -13.79 17.45 -0.99
C LEU A 167 -12.44 17.89 -0.43
N THR A 168 -11.37 17.33 -0.97
CA THR A 168 -9.98 17.70 -0.66
C THR A 168 -9.22 18.10 -1.91
N PRO A 169 -8.37 19.14 -1.84
CA PRO A 169 -7.56 19.55 -2.97
C PRO A 169 -6.43 18.55 -3.21
N ILE A 170 -6.28 18.09 -4.45
CA ILE A 170 -5.14 17.33 -4.93
C ILE A 170 -3.95 18.30 -5.02
N ARG A 171 -2.87 17.99 -4.29
CA ARG A 171 -1.64 18.80 -4.23
C ARG A 171 -0.49 18.06 -4.92
N PRO A 172 -0.19 18.38 -6.18
CA PRO A 172 0.92 17.75 -6.90
C PRO A 172 2.25 18.01 -6.20
N GLY A 173 3.14 17.01 -6.18
CA GLY A 173 4.49 17.17 -5.62
C GLY A 173 4.57 17.19 -4.09
N ARG A 174 3.49 16.84 -3.37
CA ARG A 174 3.56 16.64 -1.92
C ARG A 174 4.53 15.51 -1.61
N LYS A 175 5.51 15.80 -0.77
CA LYS A 175 6.45 14.82 -0.21
C LYS A 175 6.17 14.67 1.27
N ASP A 176 6.15 13.44 1.76
CA ASP A 176 6.14 13.16 3.19
C ASP A 176 7.41 12.38 3.53
N LYS A 177 8.12 12.81 4.58
CA LYS A 177 9.33 12.11 5.01
C LYS A 177 8.92 10.83 5.70
N ARG A 178 9.53 9.71 5.32
CA ARG A 178 9.26 8.43 5.96
C ARG A 178 9.72 8.48 7.42
N ASN A 179 8.76 8.55 8.33
CA ASN A 179 9.01 8.47 9.77
C ASN A 179 9.24 7.00 10.17
N LEU A 180 10.50 6.56 10.15
CA LEU A 180 10.90 5.23 10.64
C LEU A 180 10.83 5.20 12.16
N LYS A 181 9.69 4.78 12.71
CA LYS A 181 9.53 4.49 14.13
C LYS A 181 9.73 3.00 14.39
N VAL A 182 10.41 2.67 15.49
CA VAL A 182 10.49 1.28 15.98
C VAL A 182 9.05 0.80 16.24
N LYS A 183 8.65 -0.30 15.59
CA LYS A 183 7.33 -0.89 15.84
C LYS A 183 7.36 -1.56 17.21
N LEU A 184 6.49 -1.08 18.11
CA LEU A 184 6.20 -1.78 19.35
C LEU A 184 5.28 -2.97 19.08
N VAL A 185 5.34 -3.99 19.94
CA VAL A 185 4.36 -5.08 19.93
C VAL A 185 3.01 -4.48 20.30
N VAL A 186 2.10 -4.39 19.34
CA VAL A 186 0.72 -4.01 19.59
C VAL A 186 0.00 -5.27 20.07
N GLY A 187 -0.42 -5.28 21.34
CA GLY A 187 -1.28 -6.36 21.85
C GLY A 187 -2.61 -6.43 21.09
N PHE A 188 -3.44 -7.42 21.38
CA PHE A 188 -4.78 -7.56 20.78
C PHE A 188 -5.91 -7.06 21.72
N PRO A 189 -5.88 -5.83 22.28
CA PRO A 189 -6.89 -5.40 23.25
C PRO A 189 -8.28 -5.23 22.62
N TYR A 190 -8.38 -5.03 21.29
CA TYR A 190 -9.67 -4.89 20.60
C TYR A 190 -10.53 -6.17 20.65
N ARG A 191 -9.97 -7.32 21.02
CA ARG A 191 -10.72 -8.57 21.27
C ARG A 191 -11.21 -8.72 22.70
N LEU A 192 -10.77 -7.86 23.63
CA LEU A 192 -11.13 -7.90 25.05
C LEU A 192 -12.29 -6.95 25.39
N ALA A 193 -12.59 -5.98 24.52
CA ALA A 193 -13.78 -5.15 24.61
C ALA A 193 -14.87 -5.73 23.69
N ALA A 194 -15.56 -6.75 24.18
CA ALA A 194 -16.82 -7.25 23.67
C ALA A 194 -17.80 -7.36 24.84
#